data_AF-A0A7C7Y5S6-F1
#
_entry.id   AF-A0A7C7Y5S6-F1
#
_cell.length_a   1.000
_cell.length_b   1.000
_cell.length_c   1.000
_cell.angle_alpha   90.00
_cell.angle_beta   90.00
_cell.angle_gamma   90.00
#
_symmetry.space_group_name_H-M   'P 1'
#
loop_
_entity.id
_entity.type
_entity.pdbx_description
1 polymer ?
#
loop_
_entity_poly.entity_id
_entity_poly.type
_entity_poly.pdbx_seq_one_letter_code
_entity_poly.pdbx_strand_id
1 'polypeptide(L)'
;MNLILGVAESSFVRRKDQLGSTLESAASVAELVLSEFDEFYLEFQQLTAAAKSAFEKREYQISLRISEQKLTLYSTSIYSLSERLSNSFPAALQESSLWDAIESDYQKFVSVRYEADLGIAYFHSVRRAIFRSEWNPGQAIDYRWNLNDSQNSQLATTIEI
;
A
#
# COMPACT_ATOMS: atom_id res chain seq x y z
N MET A 1 8.03 1.69 -50.15
CA MET A 1 7.62 0.27 -50.17
C MET A 1 8.05 -0.34 -48.84
N ASN A 2 7.06 -0.64 -47.98
CA ASN A 2 7.00 -1.49 -46.75
C ASN A 2 8.22 -1.66 -45.82
N LEU A 3 8.12 -1.18 -44.56
CA LEU A 3 7.73 -1.90 -43.30
C LEU A 3 8.90 -2.78 -42.77
N ILE A 4 9.36 -2.64 -41.52
CA ILE A 4 8.73 -3.21 -40.31
C ILE A 4 9.16 -2.45 -39.03
N LEU A 5 8.16 -2.15 -38.19
CA LEU A 5 8.23 -1.84 -36.77
C LEU A 5 8.51 -3.12 -35.96
N GLY A 6 9.40 -3.06 -34.97
CA GLY A 6 9.59 -4.10 -33.94
C GLY A 6 10.97 -3.95 -33.30
N VAL A 7 11.19 -3.96 -32.00
CA VAL A 7 10.43 -4.44 -30.83
C VAL A 7 11.08 -3.71 -29.64
N ALA A 8 10.37 -2.78 -29.00
CA ALA A 8 10.75 -2.20 -27.70
C ALA A 8 10.12 -3.00 -26.55
N GLU A 9 10.03 -4.31 -26.73
CA GLU A 9 9.30 -5.30 -25.92
C GLU A 9 10.31 -6.32 -25.37
N SER A 10 11.39 -5.84 -24.73
CA SER A 10 12.49 -6.75 -24.29
C SER A 10 13.03 -6.51 -22.88
N SER A 11 12.71 -5.38 -22.24
CA SER A 11 13.17 -5.10 -20.86
C SER A 11 12.12 -5.42 -19.78
N PHE A 12 10.84 -5.52 -20.14
CA PHE A 12 9.75 -5.84 -19.22
C PHE A 12 9.45 -7.35 -19.19
N VAL A 13 9.40 -7.99 -20.36
CA VAL A 13 9.14 -9.44 -20.51
C VAL A 13 10.28 -10.28 -19.93
N ARG A 14 11.55 -9.88 -20.10
CA ARG A 14 12.70 -10.60 -19.50
C ARG A 14 12.68 -10.56 -17.95
N ARG A 15 12.08 -9.53 -17.35
CA ARG A 15 11.90 -9.42 -15.90
C ARG A 15 10.83 -10.39 -15.38
N LYS A 16 9.81 -10.65 -16.20
CA LYS A 16 8.72 -11.59 -15.90
C LYS A 16 9.21 -13.04 -15.83
N ASP A 17 10.14 -13.42 -16.71
CA ASP A 17 10.67 -14.80 -16.75
C ASP A 17 11.69 -15.09 -15.63
N GLN A 18 12.37 -14.09 -15.09
CA GLN A 18 13.24 -14.24 -13.90
C GLN A 18 12.47 -14.20 -12.58
N LEU A 19 11.27 -13.63 -12.54
CA LEU A 19 10.37 -13.69 -11.38
C LEU A 19 9.64 -15.04 -11.25
N GLY A 20 9.78 -15.93 -12.25
CA GLY A 20 9.13 -17.24 -12.31
C GLY A 20 9.72 -18.32 -11.39
N SER A 21 10.65 -18.00 -10.49
CA SER A 21 11.13 -18.95 -9.48
C SER A 21 11.48 -18.30 -8.13
N THR A 22 10.87 -17.17 -7.79
CA THR A 22 10.88 -16.70 -6.40
C THR A 22 9.63 -17.28 -5.77
N LEU A 23 9.76 -18.11 -4.73
CA LEU A 23 8.62 -18.44 -3.87
C LEU A 23 7.85 -17.14 -3.60
N GLU A 24 6.53 -17.15 -3.78
CA GLU A 24 5.65 -16.05 -3.42
C GLU A 24 5.82 -15.78 -1.91
N SER A 25 6.81 -14.95 -1.58
CA SER A 25 7.16 -14.61 -0.23
C SER A 25 6.31 -13.42 0.20
N ALA A 26 5.93 -13.41 1.47
CA ALA A 26 5.32 -12.26 2.11
C ALA A 26 6.09 -10.96 1.81
N ALA A 27 7.42 -11.04 1.76
CA ALA A 27 8.30 -9.93 1.42
C ALA A 27 8.06 -9.36 0.02
N SER A 28 7.90 -10.22 -1.00
CA SER A 28 7.67 -9.78 -2.39
C SER A 28 6.34 -9.04 -2.54
N VAL A 29 5.31 -9.49 -1.82
CA VAL A 29 4.01 -8.80 -1.79
C VAL A 29 4.14 -7.47 -1.04
N ALA A 30 4.82 -7.44 0.10
CA ALA A 30 5.05 -6.23 0.87
C ALA A 30 5.82 -5.16 0.06
N GLU A 31 6.85 -5.56 -0.70
CA GLU A 31 7.59 -4.68 -1.60
C GLU A 31 6.71 -4.11 -2.72
N LEU A 32 5.80 -4.91 -3.28
CA LEU A 32 4.86 -4.43 -4.29
C LEU A 32 3.89 -3.40 -3.72
N VAL A 33 3.38 -3.62 -2.50
CA VAL A 33 2.51 -2.64 -1.83
C VAL A 33 3.29 -1.36 -1.51
N LEU A 34 4.56 -1.49 -1.09
CA LEU A 34 5.43 -0.34 -0.83
C LEU A 34 5.68 0.49 -2.09
N SER A 35 5.97 -0.15 -3.22
CA SER A 35 6.19 0.52 -4.50
C SER A 35 4.96 1.35 -4.91
N GLU A 36 3.76 0.78 -4.82
CA GLU A 36 2.54 1.54 -5.15
C GLU A 36 2.28 2.66 -4.15
N PHE A 37 2.54 2.44 -2.86
CA PHE A 37 2.42 3.49 -1.87
C PHE A 37 3.36 4.66 -2.15
N ASP A 38 4.59 4.38 -2.58
CA ASP A 38 5.57 5.40 -2.94
C ASP A 38 5.13 6.20 -4.16
N GLU A 39 4.60 5.54 -5.18
CA GLU A 39 4.02 6.20 -6.37
C GLU A 39 2.82 7.07 -6.00
N PHE A 40 1.87 6.53 -5.23
CA PHE A 40 0.73 7.26 -4.69
C PHE A 40 1.17 8.50 -3.90
N TYR A 41 2.11 8.34 -2.97
CA TYR A 41 2.51 9.42 -2.08
C TYR A 41 3.24 10.52 -2.84
N LEU A 42 4.09 10.16 -3.80
CA LEU A 42 4.75 11.11 -4.67
C LEU A 42 3.74 11.93 -5.49
N GLU A 43 2.78 11.27 -6.12
CA GLU A 43 1.75 11.96 -6.90
C GLU A 43 0.86 12.83 -6.00
N PHE A 44 0.49 12.35 -4.81
CA PHE A 44 -0.27 13.11 -3.82
C PHE A 44 0.46 14.41 -3.41
N GLN A 45 1.78 14.34 -3.21
CA GLN A 45 2.61 15.51 -2.90
C GLN A 45 2.66 16.49 -4.08
N GLN A 46 2.85 15.99 -5.30
CA GLN A 46 2.88 16.80 -6.52
C GLN A 46 1.55 17.52 -6.75
N LEU A 47 0.42 16.83 -6.63
CA LEU A 47 -0.91 17.43 -6.74
C LEU A 47 -1.14 18.47 -5.63
N THR A 48 -0.67 18.21 -4.41
CA THR A 48 -0.78 19.18 -3.30
C THR A 48 0.01 20.46 -3.60
N ALA A 49 1.23 20.34 -4.12
CA ALA A 49 2.03 21.50 -4.52
C ALA A 49 1.40 22.25 -5.71
N ALA A 50 0.86 21.53 -6.70
CA ALA A 50 0.19 22.10 -7.86
C ALA A 50 -1.09 22.87 -7.49
N ALA A 51 -1.92 22.30 -6.60
CA ALA A 51 -3.12 22.97 -6.10
C ALA A 51 -2.76 24.30 -5.39
N LYS A 52 -1.74 24.27 -4.52
CA LYS A 52 -1.22 25.49 -3.87
C LYS A 52 -0.79 26.54 -4.89
N SER A 53 -0.03 26.15 -5.90
CA SER A 53 0.43 27.09 -6.94
C SER A 53 -0.73 27.69 -7.73
N ALA A 54 -1.73 26.89 -8.11
CA ALA A 54 -2.92 27.35 -8.82
C ALA A 54 -3.72 28.35 -7.97
N PHE A 55 -3.89 28.07 -6.67
CA PHE A 55 -4.56 28.96 -5.74
C PHE A 55 -3.83 30.32 -5.64
N GLU A 56 -2.50 30.31 -5.46
CA GLU A 56 -1.68 31.53 -5.37
C GLU A 56 -1.72 32.37 -6.66
N LYS A 57 -1.88 31.73 -7.83
CA LYS A 57 -2.06 32.37 -9.14
C LYS A 57 -3.49 32.84 -9.41
N ARG A 58 -4.42 32.65 -8.47
CA ARG A 58 -5.85 32.96 -8.61
C ARG A 58 -6.59 32.10 -9.66
N GLU A 59 -6.04 30.94 -9.96
CA GLU A 59 -6.61 29.94 -10.86
C GLU A 59 -7.52 28.98 -10.07
N TYR A 60 -8.53 29.52 -9.39
CA TYR A 60 -9.30 28.77 -8.38
C TYR A 60 -9.99 27.51 -8.92
N GLN A 61 -10.51 27.57 -10.14
CA GLN A 61 -11.13 26.40 -10.78
C GLN A 61 -10.13 25.26 -11.02
N ILE A 62 -8.88 25.59 -11.32
CA ILE A 62 -7.80 24.61 -11.47
C ILE A 62 -7.43 24.03 -10.10
N SER A 63 -7.27 24.88 -9.08
CA SER A 63 -7.00 24.43 -7.70
C SER A 63 -8.08 23.47 -7.17
N LEU A 64 -9.35 23.74 -7.47
CA LEU A 64 -10.47 22.87 -7.06
C LEU A 64 -10.41 21.52 -7.78
N ARG A 65 -10.24 21.53 -9.11
CA ARG A 65 -10.12 20.30 -9.92
C ARG A 65 -8.95 19.41 -9.45
N ILE A 66 -7.79 20.01 -9.14
CA ILE A 66 -6.64 19.25 -8.62
C ILE A 66 -6.97 18.63 -7.25
N SER A 67 -7.74 19.33 -6.41
CA SER A 67 -8.16 18.80 -5.12
C SER A 67 -9.11 17.61 -5.27
N GLU A 68 -10.03 17.65 -6.24
CA GLU A 68 -10.91 16.52 -6.61
C GLU A 68 -10.12 15.32 -7.14
N GLN A 69 -9.13 15.56 -8.00
CA GLN A 69 -8.22 14.53 -8.47
C GLN A 69 -7.48 13.87 -7.32
N LYS A 70 -7.00 14.66 -6.35
CA LYS A 70 -6.27 14.15 -5.18
C LYS A 70 -7.14 13.26 -4.29
N LEU A 71 -8.43 13.58 -4.13
CA LEU A 71 -9.38 12.73 -3.41
C LEU A 71 -9.60 11.39 -4.12
N THR A 72 -9.62 11.41 -5.45
CA THR A 72 -9.82 10.21 -6.28
C THR A 72 -8.57 9.34 -6.34
N LEU A 73 -7.37 9.94 -6.31
CA LEU A 73 -6.09 9.26 -6.42
C LEU A 73 -5.94 8.11 -5.42
N TYR A 74 -6.33 8.33 -4.17
CA TYR A 74 -6.22 7.33 -3.10
C TYR A 74 -7.03 6.07 -3.42
N SER A 75 -8.31 6.22 -3.76
CA SER A 75 -9.18 5.08 -4.06
C SER A 75 -8.75 4.38 -5.35
N THR A 76 -8.39 5.13 -6.39
CA THR A 76 -7.90 4.57 -7.66
C THR A 76 -6.66 3.70 -7.45
N SER A 77 -5.68 4.20 -6.69
CA SER A 77 -4.44 3.47 -6.40
C SER A 77 -4.70 2.19 -5.62
N ILE A 78 -5.54 2.25 -4.57
CA ILE A 78 -5.94 1.08 -3.76
C ILE A 78 -6.64 0.02 -4.62
N TYR A 79 -7.65 0.41 -5.40
CA TYR A 79 -8.41 -0.57 -6.17
C TYR A 79 -7.57 -1.20 -7.28
N SER A 80 -6.74 -0.41 -7.98
CA SER A 80 -5.85 -0.94 -9.00
C SER A 80 -4.84 -1.93 -8.42
N LEU A 81 -4.22 -1.62 -7.29
CA LEU A 81 -3.31 -2.54 -6.62
C LEU A 81 -4.05 -3.79 -6.12
N SER A 82 -5.25 -3.64 -5.55
CA SER A 82 -6.04 -4.78 -5.07
C SER A 82 -6.36 -5.78 -6.19
N GLU A 83 -6.71 -5.29 -7.38
CA GLU A 83 -6.97 -6.11 -8.56
C GLU A 83 -5.69 -6.80 -9.04
N ARG A 84 -4.57 -6.05 -9.14
CA ARG A 84 -3.26 -6.61 -9.52
C ARG A 84 -2.79 -7.70 -8.58
N LEU A 85 -2.90 -7.48 -7.27
CA LEU A 85 -2.55 -8.48 -6.25
C LEU A 85 -3.44 -9.70 -6.36
N SER A 86 -4.74 -9.50 -6.55
CA SER A 86 -5.69 -10.61 -6.69
C SER A 86 -5.40 -11.47 -7.93
N ASN A 87 -4.97 -10.85 -9.02
CA ASN A 87 -4.60 -11.55 -10.25
C ASN A 87 -3.23 -12.22 -10.19
N SER A 88 -2.28 -11.62 -9.47
CA SER A 88 -0.88 -12.09 -9.43
C SER A 88 -0.61 -13.12 -8.33
N PHE A 89 -1.37 -13.09 -7.23
CA PHE A 89 -1.16 -13.92 -6.04
C PHE A 89 -2.49 -14.54 -5.54
N PRO A 90 -3.17 -15.38 -6.36
CA PRO A 90 -4.46 -15.94 -5.98
C PRO A 90 -4.41 -16.82 -4.72
N ALA A 91 -3.25 -17.41 -4.41
CA ALA A 91 -3.04 -18.20 -3.18
C ALA A 91 -2.98 -17.32 -1.93
N ALA A 92 -2.37 -16.14 -2.03
CA ALA A 92 -2.29 -15.17 -0.93
C ALA A 92 -3.67 -14.65 -0.51
N LEU A 93 -4.67 -14.73 -1.39
CA LEU A 93 -6.05 -14.38 -1.10
C LEU A 93 -6.77 -15.39 -0.19
N GLN A 94 -6.26 -16.61 -0.05
CA GLN A 94 -6.92 -17.71 0.66
C GLN A 94 -6.36 -17.92 2.08
N GLU A 95 -5.14 -17.46 2.36
CA GLU A 95 -4.46 -17.68 3.64
C GLU A 95 -4.33 -16.39 4.46
N SER A 96 -5.18 -16.25 5.48
CA SER A 96 -5.16 -15.09 6.37
C SER A 96 -3.81 -14.89 7.08
N SER A 97 -3.14 -15.98 7.46
CA SER A 97 -1.85 -15.96 8.15
C SER A 97 -0.71 -15.41 7.29
N LEU A 98 -0.83 -15.49 5.96
CA LEU A 98 0.16 -14.91 5.06
C LEU A 98 0.10 -13.37 5.10
N TRP A 99 -1.10 -12.79 5.24
CA TRP A 99 -1.27 -11.34 5.33
C TRP A 99 -0.63 -10.73 6.57
N ASP A 100 -0.58 -11.47 7.69
CA ASP A 100 0.08 -10.99 8.89
C ASP A 100 1.62 -10.97 8.73
N ALA A 101 2.18 -11.94 7.98
CA ALA A 101 3.59 -11.91 7.60
C ALA A 101 3.90 -10.76 6.62
N ILE A 102 3.04 -10.53 5.63
CA ILE A 102 3.17 -9.40 4.68
C ILE A 102 3.13 -8.08 5.45
N GLU A 103 2.18 -7.94 6.37
CA GLU A 103 2.02 -6.73 7.19
C GLU A 103 3.26 -6.49 8.07
N SER A 104 3.80 -7.53 8.70
CA SER A 104 5.03 -7.41 9.49
C SER A 104 6.22 -6.92 8.67
N ASP A 105 6.40 -7.44 7.45
CA ASP A 105 7.48 -7.00 6.57
C ASP A 105 7.25 -5.57 6.04
N TYR A 106 6.01 -5.24 5.67
CA TYR A 106 5.63 -3.89 5.24
C TYR A 106 5.86 -2.85 6.34
N GLN A 107 5.46 -3.13 7.57
CA GLN A 107 5.65 -2.25 8.73
C GLN A 107 7.13 -1.92 8.96
N LYS A 108 8.04 -2.89 8.77
CA LYS A 108 9.50 -2.65 8.87
C LYS A 108 9.95 -1.61 7.84
N PHE A 109 9.44 -1.67 6.61
CA PHE A 109 9.80 -0.72 5.55
C PHE A 109 9.34 0.72 5.84
N VAL A 110 8.17 0.88 6.47
CA VAL A 110 7.58 2.22 6.67
C VAL A 110 7.86 2.84 8.04
N SER A 111 8.23 2.04 9.06
CA SER A 111 8.32 2.47 10.47
C SER A 111 9.16 3.72 10.76
N VAL A 112 10.18 4.01 9.95
CA VAL A 112 11.08 5.16 10.14
C VAL A 112 10.76 6.36 9.24
N ARG A 113 9.69 6.27 8.45
CA ARG A 113 9.30 7.30 7.47
C ARG A 113 8.37 8.32 8.12
N TYR A 114 8.40 9.55 7.60
CA TYR A 114 7.50 10.62 8.08
C TYR A 114 6.03 10.24 7.87
N GLU A 115 5.73 9.59 6.75
CA GLU A 115 4.41 9.16 6.31
C GLU A 115 4.04 7.73 6.74
N ALA A 116 4.70 7.18 7.78
CA ALA A 116 4.50 5.81 8.25
C ALA A 116 3.02 5.48 8.52
N ASP A 117 2.31 6.35 9.25
CA ASP A 117 0.90 6.17 9.60
C ASP A 117 0.01 6.08 8.34
N LEU A 118 0.33 6.90 7.33
CA LEU A 118 -0.38 6.88 6.05
C LEU A 118 -0.08 5.59 5.27
N GLY A 119 1.17 5.13 5.28
CA GLY A 119 1.56 3.85 4.67
C GLY A 119 0.83 2.67 5.29
N ILE A 120 0.75 2.60 6.62
CA ILE A 120 0.02 1.55 7.34
C ILE A 120 -1.48 1.61 6.99
N ALA A 121 -2.09 2.80 7.01
CA ALA A 121 -3.49 2.97 6.64
C ALA A 121 -3.76 2.58 5.16
N TYR A 122 -2.82 2.87 4.27
CA TYR A 122 -2.86 2.50 2.86
C TYR A 122 -2.84 0.96 2.71
N PHE A 123 -1.88 0.29 3.35
CA PHE A 123 -1.79 -1.18 3.36
C PHE A 123 -3.10 -1.83 3.83
N HIS A 124 -3.65 -1.37 4.96
CA HIS A 124 -4.92 -1.88 5.47
C HIS A 124 -6.09 -1.63 4.52
N SER A 125 -6.06 -0.53 3.77
CA SER A 125 -7.10 -0.24 2.77
C SER A 125 -7.01 -1.19 1.58
N VAL A 126 -5.80 -1.54 1.14
CA VAL A 126 -5.57 -2.58 0.12
C VAL A 126 -6.06 -3.94 0.60
N ARG A 127 -5.67 -4.36 1.81
CA ARG A 127 -6.13 -5.62 2.42
C ARG A 127 -7.67 -5.67 2.46
N ARG A 128 -8.34 -4.62 2.92
CA ARG A 128 -9.81 -4.53 2.93
C ARG A 128 -10.45 -4.59 1.54
N ALA A 129 -9.86 -3.91 0.55
CA ALA A 129 -10.36 -3.91 -0.83
C ALA A 129 -10.31 -5.31 -1.45
N ILE A 130 -9.24 -6.06 -1.16
CA ILE A 130 -9.06 -7.45 -1.60
C ILE A 130 -10.12 -8.38 -1.02
N PHE A 131 -10.36 -8.31 0.29
CA PHE A 131 -11.37 -9.14 0.97
C PHE A 131 -12.81 -8.61 0.82
N ARG A 132 -13.05 -7.73 -0.17
CA ARG A 132 -14.37 -7.16 -0.53
C ARG A 132 -15.19 -6.65 0.65
N SER A 133 -14.55 -6.06 1.66
CA SER A 133 -15.23 -5.59 2.88
C SER A 133 -16.12 -6.65 3.56
N GLU A 134 -15.90 -7.94 3.31
CA GLU A 134 -16.58 -8.99 4.07
C GLU A 134 -16.06 -8.90 5.51
N TRP A 135 -16.95 -8.52 6.43
CA TRP A 135 -16.61 -8.44 7.85
C TRP A 135 -16.23 -9.84 8.33
N ASN A 136 -14.94 -10.06 8.60
CA ASN A 136 -14.44 -11.27 9.23
C ASN A 136 -13.87 -10.92 10.61
N PRO A 137 -14.52 -11.33 11.72
CA PRO A 137 -14.07 -11.02 13.07
C PRO A 137 -12.70 -11.62 13.39
N GLY A 138 -12.27 -12.67 12.69
CA GLY A 138 -10.93 -13.25 12.80
C GLY A 138 -9.84 -12.48 12.04
N GLN A 139 -10.21 -11.48 11.24
CA GLN A 139 -9.31 -10.59 10.49
C GLN A 139 -9.47 -9.13 10.91
N ALA A 140 -10.09 -8.88 12.06
CA ALA A 140 -10.17 -7.55 12.62
C ALA A 140 -8.76 -6.98 12.75
N ILE A 141 -8.48 -5.91 12.02
CA ILE A 141 -7.21 -5.17 12.12
C ILE A 141 -7.10 -4.71 13.57
N ASP A 142 -6.14 -5.26 14.30
CA ASP A 142 -5.84 -4.79 15.65
C ASP A 142 -5.13 -3.44 15.54
N TYR A 143 -5.85 -2.36 15.82
CA TYR A 143 -5.28 -1.02 15.88
C TYR A 143 -4.44 -0.78 17.16
N ARG A 144 -4.22 -1.80 18.00
CA ARG A 144 -3.26 -1.70 19.10
C ARG A 144 -1.86 -1.62 18.52
N TRP A 145 -1.28 -0.43 18.60
CA TRP A 145 0.15 -0.22 18.47
C TRP A 145 0.89 -1.26 19.31
N ASN A 146 1.84 -1.95 18.69
CA ASN A 146 2.76 -2.88 19.33
C ASN A 146 3.71 -2.07 20.24
N LEU A 147 3.19 -1.54 21.35
CA LEU A 147 3.99 -1.14 22.49
C LEU A 147 4.61 -2.44 22.98
N ASN A 148 5.93 -2.52 22.99
CA ASN A 148 6.67 -3.65 23.53
C ASN A 148 6.08 -4.12 24.88
N ASP A 149 5.27 -5.18 24.85
CA ASP A 149 4.61 -5.79 26.02
C ASP A 149 5.59 -6.53 26.95
N SER A 150 6.89 -6.31 26.78
CA SER A 150 7.94 -6.82 27.66
C SER A 150 8.28 -5.91 28.84
N GLN A 151 7.60 -4.77 29.01
CA GLN A 151 7.86 -3.83 30.11
C GLN A 151 6.74 -3.75 31.17
N ASN A 152 5.53 -4.26 30.92
CA ASN A 152 4.39 -4.04 31.83
C ASN A 152 4.01 -5.21 32.75
N SER A 153 4.69 -6.36 32.66
CA SER A 153 4.46 -7.50 33.56
C SER A 153 5.09 -7.34 34.95
N GLN A 154 5.79 -6.23 35.23
CA GLN A 154 6.42 -5.98 36.54
C GLN A 154 5.72 -4.91 37.40
N LEU A 155 4.64 -4.28 36.93
CA LEU A 155 3.89 -3.30 37.73
C LEU A 155 2.54 -3.80 38.24
N ALA A 156 2.17 -5.06 37.93
CA ALA A 156 0.95 -5.70 38.42
C ALA A 156 1.18 -6.58 39.65
N THR A 157 2.13 -6.21 40.52
CA THR A 157 2.24 -6.76 41.88
C THR A 157 2.27 -5.58 42.83
N THR A 158 1.41 -5.63 43.84
CA THR A 158 1.14 -4.59 44.86
C THR A 158 0.07 -3.58 44.46
N ILE A 159 -1.20 -3.95 44.63
CA ILE A 159 -2.10 -3.29 45.60
C ILE A 159 -3.00 -4.39 46.20
N GLU A 160 -2.73 -4.77 47.45
CA GLU A 160 -3.74 -5.41 48.31
C GLU A 160 -4.68 -4.33 48.84
N ILE A 161 -5.99 -4.57 48.73
CA ILE A 161 -7.01 -4.07 49.66
C ILE A 161 -7.86 -5.27 50.06
#